data_AF-A0A1G2HEV8-F1
#
_entry.id   AF-A0A1G2HEV8-F1
#
_cell.length_a   1.000
_cell.length_b   1.000
_cell.length_c   1.000
_cell.angle_alpha   90.00
_cell.angle_beta   90.00
_cell.angle_gamma   90.00
#
_symmetry.space_group_name_H-M   'P 1'
#
loop_
_entity.id
_entity.type
_entity.pdbx_description
1 polymer ?
#
loop_
_entity_poly.entity_id
_entity_poly.type
_entity_poly.pdbx_seq_one_letter_code
_entity_poly.pdbx_strand_id
1 'polypeptide(L)'
;MARIVSEHKTLQRGEIYIEEGWELVQDGPQRHSSSLSPIGFLLPDEEYIWLKELRERAIAFGAYAGQSTAEWLFDNQDVISAKWRRFNLVFPATMWRDLTGSLRIPYLAWTGEQWDMMFYWADQKFNSLDRIMHSHD
;
A
#
# COMPACT_ATOMS: atom_id res chain seq x y z
N MET A 1 -1.73 -6.40 43.22
CA MET A 1 -1.11 -5.36 42.38
C MET A 1 -1.10 -5.86 40.93
N ALA A 2 -1.69 -5.04 40.06
CA ALA A 2 -1.79 -5.06 38.59
C ALA A 2 -1.72 -6.39 37.81
N ARG A 3 -2.88 -6.83 37.28
CA ARG A 3 -2.99 -7.60 36.03
C ARG A 3 -2.84 -6.60 34.87
N ILE A 4 -1.85 -6.78 34.01
CA ILE A 4 -1.83 -6.09 32.70
C ILE A 4 -2.59 -7.01 31.75
N VAL A 5 -3.85 -6.67 31.53
CA VAL A 5 -4.64 -7.21 30.42
C VAL A 5 -4.22 -6.38 29.21
N SER A 6 -3.51 -7.00 28.27
CA SER A 6 -3.31 -6.43 26.94
C SER A 6 -4.66 -6.50 26.25
N GLU A 7 -5.42 -5.41 26.36
CA GLU A 7 -6.64 -5.21 25.58
C GLU A 7 -6.20 -4.95 24.13
N HIS A 8 -6.29 -5.97 23.30
CA HIS A 8 -6.41 -5.77 21.86
C HIS A 8 -7.70 -4.99 21.60
N LYS A 9 -7.60 -3.67 21.52
CA LYS A 9 -8.69 -2.83 21.03
C LYS A 9 -8.86 -3.13 19.55
N THR A 10 -9.88 -3.91 19.23
CA THR A 10 -10.51 -3.93 17.91
C THR A 10 -11.04 -2.54 17.64
N LEU A 11 -10.31 -1.75 16.86
CA LEU A 11 -10.69 -0.42 16.42
C LEU A 11 -11.87 -0.54 15.42
N GLN A 12 -12.94 0.21 15.67
CA GLN A 12 -14.17 0.15 14.89
C GLN A 12 -14.08 1.10 13.68
N ARG A 13 -14.16 0.51 12.48
CA ARG A 13 -14.73 1.02 11.23
C ARG A 13 -14.56 2.55 10.99
N GLY A 14 -13.44 2.91 10.37
CA GLY A 14 -13.19 4.27 9.83
C GLY A 14 -11.90 4.94 10.30
N GLU A 15 -10.95 4.19 10.86
CA GLU A 15 -9.68 4.72 11.37
C GLU A 15 -8.54 4.30 10.44
N ILE A 16 -7.71 5.28 10.05
CA ILE A 16 -6.46 5.11 9.30
C ILE A 16 -5.72 3.88 9.85
N TYR A 17 -5.43 2.90 8.99
CA TYR A 17 -4.77 1.64 9.38
C TYR A 17 -3.27 1.88 9.59
N ILE A 18 -2.94 2.57 10.68
CA ILE A 18 -1.57 2.79 11.11
C ILE A 18 -1.38 2.36 12.55
N GLU A 19 -0.20 1.80 12.83
CA GLU A 19 0.22 1.54 14.19
C GLU A 19 0.47 2.87 14.91
N GLU A 20 0.01 2.98 16.16
CA GLU A 20 0.20 4.18 16.98
C GLU A 20 1.69 4.58 17.02
N GLY A 21 1.96 5.85 16.70
CA GLY A 21 3.30 6.44 16.75
C GLY A 21 4.12 6.37 15.46
N TRP A 22 3.57 5.85 14.36
CA TRP A 22 4.17 6.04 13.03
C TRP A 22 3.93 7.47 12.51
N GLU A 23 4.90 8.02 11.78
CA GLU A 23 4.86 9.37 11.20
C GLU A 23 4.62 9.29 9.68
N LEU A 24 3.65 10.04 9.16
CA LEU A 24 3.46 10.20 7.72
C LEU A 24 4.51 11.16 7.17
N VAL A 25 5.52 10.62 6.48
CA VAL A 25 6.63 11.41 5.92
C VAL A 25 6.23 12.05 4.60
N GLN A 26 5.47 11.32 3.79
CA GLN A 26 5.02 11.78 2.48
C GLN A 26 3.74 11.05 2.07
N ASP A 27 2.86 11.74 1.35
CA ASP A 27 1.70 11.12 0.74
C ASP A 27 1.49 11.55 -0.71
N GLY A 28 0.73 10.74 -1.43
CA GLY A 28 0.27 10.98 -2.79
C GLY A 28 -1.09 11.68 -2.85
N PRO A 29 -1.50 12.14 -4.03
CA PRO A 29 -2.85 12.65 -4.24
C PRO A 29 -3.92 11.59 -3.96
N GLN A 30 -5.05 12.06 -3.45
CA GLN A 30 -6.25 11.27 -3.26
C GLN A 30 -6.87 10.90 -4.61
N ARG A 31 -6.97 9.59 -4.88
CA ARG A 31 -7.67 9.07 -6.06
C ARG A 31 -8.64 7.97 -5.63
N HIS A 32 -9.89 8.37 -5.39
CA HIS A 32 -10.97 7.42 -5.16
C HIS A 32 -11.70 7.20 -6.47
N SER A 33 -11.49 6.04 -7.08
CA SER A 33 -12.14 5.73 -8.33
C SER A 33 -12.47 4.25 -8.44
N SER A 34 -13.66 3.95 -8.95
CA SER A 34 -14.00 2.62 -9.42
C SER A 34 -13.23 2.23 -10.68
N SER A 35 -12.50 3.18 -11.31
CA SER A 35 -11.68 2.96 -12.49
C SER A 35 -10.23 2.58 -12.17
N LEU A 36 -9.88 2.27 -10.91
CA LEU A 36 -8.52 1.86 -10.56
C LEU A 36 -8.12 0.55 -11.24
N SER A 37 -6.87 0.46 -11.68
CA SER A 37 -6.30 -0.77 -12.22
C SER A 37 -4.83 -0.95 -11.82
N PRO A 38 -4.41 -2.18 -11.46
CA PRO A 38 -3.02 -2.48 -11.21
C PRO A 38 -2.26 -2.57 -12.52
N ILE A 39 -1.14 -1.85 -12.61
CA ILE A 39 -0.23 -1.91 -13.76
C ILE A 39 1.14 -2.43 -13.35
N GLY A 40 1.80 -3.11 -14.28
CA GLY A 40 3.20 -3.50 -14.13
C GLY A 40 4.11 -2.30 -14.33
N PHE A 41 5.25 -2.28 -13.66
CA PHE A 41 6.23 -1.20 -13.74
C PHE A 41 7.58 -1.64 -14.28
N LEU A 42 7.86 -2.95 -14.39
CA LEU A 42 9.13 -3.50 -14.87
C LEU A 42 9.27 -3.35 -16.39
N LEU A 43 10.48 -3.03 -16.84
CA LEU A 43 10.87 -3.05 -18.24
C LEU A 43 11.29 -4.47 -18.66
N PRO A 44 11.37 -4.80 -19.97
CA PRO A 44 11.53 -6.16 -20.48
C PRO A 44 12.71 -7.01 -19.94
N ASP A 45 13.75 -6.39 -19.38
CA ASP A 45 14.95 -7.07 -18.85
C ASP A 45 15.12 -6.91 -17.33
N GLU A 46 14.09 -6.42 -16.64
CA GLU A 46 14.16 -6.16 -15.19
C GLU A 46 13.43 -7.23 -14.40
N GLU A 47 14.17 -7.86 -13.49
CA GLU A 47 13.57 -8.78 -12.51
C GLU A 47 13.02 -8.02 -11.30
N TYR A 48 13.70 -6.93 -10.91
CA TYR A 48 13.33 -6.10 -9.78
C TYR A 48 13.88 -4.66 -9.90
N ILE A 49 13.29 -3.74 -9.13
CA ILE A 49 13.75 -2.35 -8.97
C ILE A 49 13.66 -1.91 -7.51
N TRP A 50 14.36 -0.83 -7.13
CA TRP A 50 14.22 -0.25 -5.79
C TRP A 50 13.07 0.76 -5.74
N LEU A 51 12.73 1.19 -4.52
CA LEU A 51 11.63 2.12 -4.29
C LEU A 51 11.79 3.43 -5.07
N LYS A 52 13.01 3.95 -5.19
CA LYS A 52 13.27 5.20 -5.90
C LYS A 52 12.79 5.11 -7.35
N GLU A 53 13.20 4.07 -8.08
CA GLU A 53 12.81 3.83 -9.46
C GLU A 53 11.31 3.50 -9.56
N LEU A 54 10.75 2.75 -8.60
CA LEU A 54 9.32 2.47 -8.55
C LEU A 54 8.49 3.76 -8.52
N ARG A 55 8.94 4.72 -7.70
CA ARG A 55 8.27 6.03 -7.55
C ARG A 55 8.41 6.90 -8.79
N GLU A 56 9.59 6.96 -9.39
CA GLU A 56 9.81 7.67 -10.65
C GLU A 56 8.90 7.13 -11.76
N ARG A 57 8.74 5.80 -11.84
CA ARG A 57 7.83 5.16 -12.80
C ARG A 57 6.36 5.39 -12.48
N ALA A 58 5.99 5.31 -11.20
CA ALA A 58 4.63 5.60 -10.78
C ALA A 58 4.22 7.03 -11.16
N ILE A 59 5.13 8.01 -11.04
CA ILE A 59 4.90 9.37 -11.52
C ILE A 59 4.77 9.39 -13.05
N ALA A 60 5.72 8.76 -13.78
CA ALA A 60 5.72 8.75 -15.24
C ALA A 60 4.47 8.09 -15.86
N PHE A 61 3.92 7.07 -15.18
CA PHE A 61 2.70 6.39 -15.60
C PHE A 61 1.42 7.06 -15.09
N GLY A 62 1.51 8.15 -14.31
CA GLY A 62 0.32 8.74 -13.68
C GLY A 62 -0.33 7.85 -12.61
N ALA A 63 0.37 6.82 -12.14
CA ALA A 63 -0.07 5.79 -11.20
C ALA A 63 0.47 6.04 -9.78
N TYR A 64 0.30 7.28 -9.31
CA TYR A 64 0.91 7.77 -8.06
C TYR A 64 -0.14 7.94 -6.95
N ALA A 65 -0.95 6.91 -6.72
CA ALA A 65 -1.96 6.90 -5.67
C ALA A 65 -1.34 6.76 -4.26
N GLY A 66 -1.87 7.51 -3.30
CA GLY A 66 -1.39 7.57 -1.91
C GLY A 66 -2.24 6.77 -0.90
N GLN A 67 -2.12 7.14 0.38
CA GLN A 67 -2.62 6.41 1.54
C GLN A 67 -4.14 6.29 1.47
N SER A 68 -4.81 7.40 1.18
CA SER A 68 -6.27 7.44 1.07
C SER A 68 -6.81 6.45 0.04
N THR A 69 -6.08 6.21 -1.05
CA THR A 69 -6.49 5.21 -2.06
C THR A 69 -6.30 3.79 -1.53
N ALA A 70 -5.22 3.53 -0.79
CA ALA A 70 -5.00 2.25 -0.13
C ALA A 70 -6.12 1.94 0.88
N GLU A 71 -6.46 2.91 1.73
CA GLU A 71 -7.54 2.81 2.72
C GLU A 71 -8.89 2.60 2.07
N TRP A 72 -9.20 3.38 1.03
CA TRP A 72 -10.47 3.22 0.33
C TRP A 72 -10.59 1.83 -0.31
N LEU A 73 -9.54 1.32 -0.95
CA LEU A 73 -9.54 -0.05 -1.48
C LEU A 73 -9.70 -1.07 -0.35
N PHE A 74 -9.03 -0.86 0.78
CA PHE A 74 -9.12 -1.74 1.95
C PHE A 74 -10.53 -1.78 2.56
N ASP A 75 -11.22 -0.64 2.64
CA ASP A 75 -12.58 -0.55 3.16
C ASP A 75 -13.64 -1.05 2.16
N ASN A 76 -13.29 -1.11 0.86
CA ASN A 76 -14.17 -1.51 -0.24
C ASN A 76 -13.62 -2.73 -0.98
N GLN A 77 -13.23 -3.78 -0.26
CA GLN A 77 -12.55 -4.96 -0.83
C GLN A 77 -13.32 -5.67 -1.93
N ASP A 78 -14.65 -5.57 -1.92
CA ASP A 78 -15.56 -6.13 -2.92
C ASP A 78 -15.38 -5.52 -4.31
N VAL A 79 -14.85 -4.29 -4.40
CA VAL A 79 -14.52 -3.65 -5.68
C VAL A 79 -13.20 -4.17 -6.27
N ILE A 80 -12.37 -4.81 -5.45
CA ILE A 80 -11.05 -5.31 -5.87
C ILE A 80 -11.24 -6.63 -6.60
N SER A 81 -10.86 -6.64 -7.88
CA SER A 81 -11.02 -7.83 -8.72
C SER A 81 -10.26 -9.04 -8.16
N ALA A 82 -10.93 -10.20 -8.08
CA ALA A 82 -10.30 -11.45 -7.65
C ALA A 82 -9.06 -11.83 -8.48
N LYS A 83 -8.97 -11.38 -9.75
CA LYS A 83 -7.79 -11.60 -10.61
C LYS A 83 -6.52 -10.90 -10.11
N TRP A 84 -6.67 -9.92 -9.22
CA TRP A 84 -5.55 -9.17 -8.65
C TRP A 84 -4.99 -9.81 -7.38
N ARG A 85 -5.68 -10.78 -6.79
CA ARG A 85 -5.26 -11.49 -5.55
C ARG A 85 -3.87 -12.15 -5.63
N ARG A 86 -3.36 -12.37 -6.84
CA ARG A 86 -2.00 -12.88 -7.08
C ARG A 86 -0.90 -11.82 -6.99
N PHE A 87 -1.26 -10.55 -6.78
CA PHE A 87 -0.35 -9.41 -6.75
C PHE A 87 -0.40 -8.71 -5.40
N ASN A 88 0.70 -8.05 -5.06
CA ASN A 88 0.73 -7.02 -4.04
C ASN A 88 0.38 -5.68 -4.69
N LEU A 89 -0.63 -4.98 -4.18
CA LEU A 89 -1.03 -3.67 -4.69
C LEU A 89 -0.28 -2.60 -3.90
N VAL A 90 0.71 -1.95 -4.51
CA VAL A 90 1.66 -1.07 -3.85
C VAL A 90 1.27 0.40 -4.07
N PHE A 91 1.41 1.21 -3.03
CA PHE A 91 1.09 2.64 -3.02
C PHE A 91 2.36 3.46 -2.76
N PRO A 92 3.25 3.56 -3.77
CA PRO A 92 4.61 4.08 -3.57
C PRO A 92 4.66 5.61 -3.36
N ALA A 93 3.53 6.31 -3.53
CA ALA A 93 3.41 7.72 -3.24
C ALA A 93 3.38 8.03 -1.74
N THR A 94 3.00 7.04 -0.93
CA THR A 94 2.94 7.13 0.52
C THR A 94 4.20 6.58 1.15
N MET A 95 4.72 7.31 2.13
CA MET A 95 5.85 6.89 2.92
C MET A 95 5.61 7.22 4.39
N TRP A 96 5.69 6.19 5.21
CA TRP A 96 5.61 6.27 6.66
C TRP A 96 7.00 6.09 7.26
N ARG A 97 7.21 6.60 8.46
CA ARG A 97 8.35 6.29 9.32
C ARG A 97 7.84 5.55 10.54
N ASP A 98 8.31 4.33 10.74
CA ASP A 98 7.93 3.53 11.91
C ASP A 98 8.65 4.01 13.18
N LEU A 99 8.28 3.42 14.32
CA LEU A 99 8.85 3.74 15.64
C LEU A 99 10.37 3.53 15.73
N THR A 100 10.96 2.74 14.83
CA THR A 100 12.41 2.50 14.76
C THR A 100 13.13 3.52 13.87
N GLY A 101 12.39 4.41 13.21
CA GLY A 101 12.91 5.37 12.25
C GLY A 101 13.02 4.83 10.83
N SER A 102 12.55 3.60 10.58
CA SER A 102 12.63 2.97 9.25
C SER A 102 11.50 3.45 8.36
N LEU A 103 11.81 3.70 7.09
CA LEU A 103 10.81 4.13 6.11
C LEU A 103 10.03 2.94 5.56
N ARG A 104 8.73 3.12 5.42
CA ARG A 104 7.76 2.10 5.05
C ARG A 104 6.81 2.61 3.98
N ILE A 105 6.37 1.72 3.09
CA ILE A 105 5.30 2.04 2.15
C ILE A 105 4.13 1.04 2.30
N PRO A 106 2.88 1.49 2.17
CA PRO A 106 1.74 0.61 2.26
C PRO A 106 1.57 -0.24 1.00
N TYR A 107 1.06 -1.45 1.20
CA TYR A 107 0.55 -2.31 0.14
C TYR A 107 -0.63 -3.15 0.63
N LEU A 108 -1.45 -3.61 -0.31
CA LEU A 108 -2.50 -4.60 -0.06
C LEU A 108 -2.05 -5.95 -0.59
N ALA A 109 -2.22 -7.00 0.21
CA ALA A 109 -2.02 -8.39 -0.21
C ALA A 109 -3.24 -9.23 0.12
N TRP A 110 -3.49 -10.26 -0.69
CA TRP A 110 -4.56 -11.21 -0.44
C TRP A 110 -4.07 -12.34 0.46
N THR A 111 -4.53 -12.35 1.71
CA THR A 111 -4.13 -13.30 2.76
C THR A 111 -5.35 -13.73 3.55
N GLY A 112 -5.44 -15.01 3.91
CA GLY A 112 -6.53 -15.50 4.77
C GLY A 112 -7.95 -15.22 4.25
N GLU A 113 -8.15 -15.29 2.93
CA GLU A 113 -9.45 -15.01 2.26
C GLU A 113 -9.93 -13.54 2.30
N GLN A 114 -9.04 -12.60 2.63
CA GLN A 114 -9.31 -11.16 2.60
C GLN A 114 -8.10 -10.39 2.08
N TRP A 115 -8.29 -9.10 1.76
CA TRP A 115 -7.17 -8.19 1.59
C TRP A 115 -6.72 -7.68 2.97
N ASP A 116 -5.43 -7.75 3.23
CA ASP A 116 -4.78 -7.17 4.40
C ASP A 116 -3.90 -5.98 3.98
N MET A 117 -3.91 -4.90 4.77
CA MET A 117 -2.99 -3.78 4.60
C MET A 117 -1.70 -4.07 5.36
N MET A 118 -0.59 -3.98 4.64
CA MET A 118 0.74 -4.30 5.13
C MET A 118 1.74 -3.24 4.68
N PHE A 119 2.98 -3.30 5.21
CA PHE A 119 3.99 -2.28 4.97
C PHE A 119 5.35 -2.87 4.57
N TYR A 120 5.80 -2.53 3.37
CA TYR A 120 7.14 -2.87 2.88
C TYR A 120 8.18 -1.92 3.46
N TRP A 121 9.42 -2.38 3.59
CA TRP A 121 10.54 -1.50 3.91
C TRP A 121 10.93 -0.71 2.66
N ALA A 122 11.31 0.55 2.82
CA ALA A 122 11.72 1.40 1.71
C ALA A 122 13.02 0.93 1.03
N ASP A 123 13.82 0.11 1.72
CA ASP A 123 15.02 -0.54 1.21
C ASP A 123 14.75 -1.92 0.60
N GLN A 124 13.49 -2.31 0.38
CA GLN A 124 13.17 -3.53 -0.36
C GLN A 124 13.13 -3.31 -1.87
N LYS A 125 13.30 -4.43 -2.58
CA LYS A 125 13.18 -4.53 -4.03
C LYS A 125 11.78 -4.98 -4.42
N PHE A 126 11.24 -4.39 -5.46
CA PHE A 126 9.92 -4.67 -6.02
C PHE A 126 10.06 -5.44 -7.31
N ASN A 127 9.18 -6.42 -7.55
CA ASN A 127 9.31 -7.36 -8.65
C ASN A 127 7.98 -7.58 -9.39
N SER A 128 7.92 -8.63 -10.21
CA SER A 128 6.77 -8.94 -11.06
C SER A 128 5.51 -9.37 -10.29
N LEU A 129 5.57 -9.55 -8.98
CA LEU A 129 4.42 -9.77 -8.10
C LEU A 129 3.80 -8.47 -7.60
N ASP A 130 4.50 -7.34 -7.70
CA ASP A 130 4.00 -6.06 -7.23
C ASP A 130 3.34 -5.27 -8.37
N ARG A 131 2.29 -4.53 -8.06
CA ARG A 131 1.58 -3.67 -9.02
C ARG A 131 1.33 -2.31 -8.40
N ILE A 132 1.52 -1.26 -9.18
CA ILE A 132 1.13 0.09 -8.77
C ILE A 132 -0.30 0.39 -9.25
N MET A 133 -1.02 1.19 -8.48
CA MET A 133 -2.43 1.51 -8.78
C MET A 133 -2.53 2.76 -9.67
N HIS A 134 -3.11 2.58 -10.86
CA HIS A 134 -3.38 3.65 -11.82
C HIS A 134 -4.87 3.98 -11.84
N SER A 135 -5.22 5.28 -11.89
CA SER A 135 -6.60 5.78 -12.07
C SER A 135 -6.77 6.24 -13.51
N HIS A 136 -7.86 5.86 -14.17
CA HIS A 136 -8.12 6.19 -15.58
C HIS A 136 -8.92 7.49 -15.78
N ASP A 137 -8.92 8.38 -14.79
CA ASP A 137 -9.70 9.62 -14.78
C ASP A 137 -8.87 10.84 -15.20
#